data_AF-A0A1H2NR72-F1
#
_entry.id   AF-A0A1H2NR72-F1
#
_cell.length_a   1.000
_cell.length_b   1.000
_cell.length_c   1.000
_cell.angle_alpha   90.00
_cell.angle_beta   90.00
_cell.angle_gamma   90.00
#
_symmetry.space_group_name_H-M   'P 1'
#
loop_
_entity.id
_entity.type
_entity.pdbx_description
1 polymer ?
#
loop_
_entity_poly.entity_id
_entity_poly.type
_entity_poly.pdbx_seq_one_letter_code
_entity_poly.pdbx_strand_id
1 'polypeptide(L)'
;MFNWVYETFSLPAALACIGALISAGGALWASHEQNKSQKESETQVVQIKQLNTKILALSEESRVLAKEGIASITGGDGFAYVDILKGFFPGALSPAIISESEYPQYDLSIRFFDEDRNHEEQISQPLILNIATLPPGQSGFHKIPAFDIEKKDDYARFNLFISARNGSFIEELRLRKVDGDWFSAFRVFRNKPTGDKILLMERAMEKYPRAQDRSLIW
;
A
#
# COMPACT_ATOMS: atom_id res chain seq x y z
N MET A 1 75.18 56.86 60.37
CA MET A 1 74.20 55.96 61.03
C MET A 1 72.86 56.22 60.36
N PHE A 2 72.38 55.23 59.60
CA PHE A 2 71.02 54.99 59.09
C PHE A 2 70.11 56.19 58.72
N ASN A 3 69.75 56.26 57.43
CA ASN A 3 68.35 56.33 56.98
C ASN A 3 68.26 56.14 55.46
N TRP A 4 68.42 54.88 55.04
CA TRP A 4 68.05 54.36 53.71
C TRP A 4 66.89 53.38 53.91
N VAL A 5 65.66 53.87 54.09
CA VAL A 5 64.47 52.99 54.27
C VAL A 5 63.21 53.48 53.55
N TYR A 6 63.24 54.55 52.75
CA TYR A 6 62.08 54.91 51.94
C TYR A 6 62.32 54.61 50.47
N GLU A 7 61.38 53.88 49.87
CA GLU A 7 61.13 53.70 48.42
C GLU A 7 61.59 52.42 47.71
N THR A 8 61.52 51.24 48.33
CA THR A 8 61.55 49.96 47.57
C THR A 8 60.23 49.21 47.56
N PHE A 9 59.15 49.72 48.18
CA PHE A 9 57.96 48.92 48.45
C PHE A 9 56.73 49.10 47.54
N SER A 10 56.73 49.92 46.48
CA SER A 10 55.45 50.20 45.80
C SER A 10 55.41 50.03 44.29
N LEU A 11 56.51 50.24 43.56
CA LEU A 11 56.46 50.25 42.08
C LEU A 11 56.24 48.87 41.44
N PRO A 12 56.99 47.80 41.80
CA PRO A 12 56.80 46.48 41.20
C PRO A 12 55.46 45.84 41.57
N ALA A 13 55.03 46.02 42.83
CA ALA A 13 53.76 45.51 43.33
C ALA A 13 52.55 46.23 42.70
N ALA A 14 52.62 47.56 42.55
CA ALA A 14 51.57 48.33 41.88
C ALA A 14 51.44 47.96 40.39
N LEU A 15 52.56 47.78 39.68
CA LEU A 15 52.59 47.30 38.30
C LEU A 15 51.97 45.90 38.15
N ALA A 16 52.30 44.98 39.07
CA ALA A 16 51.71 43.65 39.10
C ALA A 16 50.19 43.68 39.33
N CYS A 17 49.70 44.56 40.22
CA CYS A 17 48.27 44.74 40.44
C CYS A 17 47.56 45.31 39.20
N ILE A 18 48.14 46.30 38.52
CA ILE A 18 47.58 46.87 37.28
C ILE A 18 47.53 45.81 36.19
N GLY A 19 48.60 45.04 36.01
CA GLY A 19 48.64 43.92 35.06
C GLY A 19 47.55 42.89 35.36
N ALA A 20 47.38 42.50 36.63
CA ALA A 20 46.35 41.57 37.05
C ALA A 20 44.93 42.08 36.80
N LEU A 21 44.67 43.37 37.01
CA LEU A 21 43.37 43.99 36.73
C LEU A 21 43.05 44.00 35.22
N ILE A 22 44.04 44.31 34.38
CA ILE A 22 43.89 44.26 32.92
C ILE A 22 43.64 42.84 32.44
N SER A 23 44.40 41.85 32.96
CA SER A 23 44.20 40.44 32.64
C SER A 23 42.83 39.92 33.09
N ALA A 24 42.39 40.28 34.30
CA ALA A 24 41.07 39.90 34.81
C ALA A 24 39.94 40.54 34.00
N GLY A 25 40.05 41.82 33.64
CA GLY A 25 39.08 42.52 32.78
C GLY A 25 39.00 41.89 31.38
N GLY A 26 40.15 41.56 30.79
CA GLY A 26 40.22 40.85 29.51
C GLY A 26 39.60 39.45 29.57
N ALA A 27 39.83 38.71 30.65
CA ALA A 27 39.25 37.39 30.86
C ALA A 27 37.72 37.43 31.03
N LEU A 28 37.19 38.44 31.74
CA LEU A 28 35.75 38.64 31.88
C LEU A 28 35.09 39.03 30.56
N TRP A 29 35.70 39.92 29.77
CA TRP A 29 35.21 40.28 28.45
C TRP A 29 35.21 39.08 27.50
N ALA A 30 36.32 38.33 27.46
CA ALA A 30 36.43 37.12 26.65
C ALA A 30 35.38 36.07 27.07
N SER A 31 35.17 35.86 28.37
CA SER A 31 34.14 34.96 28.89
C SER A 31 32.73 35.42 28.53
N HIS A 32 32.45 36.73 28.58
CA HIS A 32 31.15 37.27 28.19
C HIS A 32 30.85 37.05 26.71
N GLU A 33 31.81 37.36 25.83
CA GLU A 33 31.66 37.18 24.38
C GLU A 33 31.54 35.70 24.01
N GLN A 34 32.30 34.84 24.68
CA GLN A 34 32.25 33.39 24.48
C GLN A 34 30.90 32.81 24.89
N ASN A 35 30.33 33.26 26.02
CA ASN A 35 28.99 32.84 26.45
C ASN A 35 27.89 33.30 25.48
N LYS A 36 28.03 34.49 24.88
CA LYS A 36 27.10 35.00 23.88
C LYS A 36 27.17 34.16 22.59
N SER A 37 28.36 33.92 22.08
CA SER A 37 28.59 33.07 20.89
C SER A 37 28.12 31.63 21.10
N GLN A 38 28.32 31.09 22.31
CA GLN A 38 27.84 29.75 22.66
C GLN A 38 26.31 29.68 22.66
N LYS A 39 25.62 30.67 23.24
CA LYS A 39 24.15 30.75 23.18
C LYS A 39 23.64 30.86 21.74
N GLU A 40 24.28 31.66 20.89
CA GLU A 40 23.91 31.79 19.47
C GLU A 40 24.09 30.45 18.74
N SER A 41 25.19 29.75 19.00
CA SER A 41 25.47 28.42 18.43
C SER A 41 24.45 27.37 18.90
N GLU A 42 24.10 27.36 20.18
CA GLU A 42 23.05 26.50 20.72
C GLU A 42 21.69 26.77 20.05
N THR A 43 21.36 28.05 19.83
CA THR A 43 20.12 28.45 19.16
C THR A 43 20.10 27.97 17.70
N GLN A 44 21.22 28.11 16.98
CA GLN A 44 21.37 27.60 15.61
C GLN A 44 21.25 26.07 15.58
N VAL A 45 21.86 25.36 16.52
CA VAL A 45 21.77 23.89 16.62
C VAL A 45 20.32 23.45 16.87
N VAL A 46 19.58 24.17 17.73
CA VAL A 46 18.15 23.90 17.95
C VAL A 46 17.34 24.14 16.68
N GLN A 47 17.59 25.24 15.97
CA GLN A 47 16.91 25.52 14.70
C GLN A 47 17.21 24.46 13.64
N ILE A 48 18.47 24.04 13.48
CA ILE A 48 18.86 22.99 12.55
C ILE A 48 18.15 21.68 12.89
N LYS A 49 18.06 21.31 14.17
CA LYS A 49 17.32 20.12 14.61
C LYS A 49 15.83 20.22 14.25
N GLN A 50 15.22 21.38 14.48
CA GLN A 50 13.82 21.60 14.12
C GLN A 50 13.58 21.52 12.60
N LEU A 51 14.45 22.14 11.81
CA LEU A 51 14.38 22.10 10.35
C LEU A 51 14.58 20.68 9.82
N ASN A 52 15.56 19.93 10.33
CA ASN A 52 15.75 18.53 9.97
C ASN A 52 14.51 17.68 10.30
N THR A 53 13.88 17.91 11.45
CA THR A 53 12.65 17.21 11.82
C THR A 53 11.51 17.53 10.85
N LYS A 54 11.36 18.80 10.45
CA LYS A 54 10.37 19.22 9.45
C LYS A 54 10.64 18.63 8.06
N ILE A 55 11.91 18.59 7.64
CA ILE A 55 12.32 17.97 6.36
C ILE A 55 11.95 16.49 6.36
N LEU A 56 12.21 15.77 7.45
CA LEU A 56 11.85 14.36 7.58
C LEU A 56 10.32 14.17 7.51
N ALA A 57 9.56 14.99 8.23
CA ALA A 57 8.10 14.92 8.20
C ALA A 57 7.53 15.19 6.79
N LEU A 58 8.00 16.24 6.12
CA LEU A 58 7.54 16.59 4.78
C LEU A 58 7.98 15.57 3.73
N SER A 59 9.17 14.98 3.90
CA SER A 59 9.66 13.89 3.05
C SER A 59 8.78 12.65 3.19
N GLU A 60 8.35 12.34 4.41
CA GLU A 60 7.46 11.20 4.66
C GLU A 60 6.06 11.46 4.10
N GLU A 61 5.51 12.66 4.28
CA GLU A 61 4.24 13.08 3.67
C GLU A 61 4.29 12.98 2.15
N SER A 62 5.36 13.51 1.53
CA SER A 62 5.57 13.42 0.08
C SER A 62 5.63 11.97 -0.40
N ARG A 63 6.27 11.08 0.38
CA ARG A 63 6.34 9.65 0.09
C ARG A 63 4.96 8.99 0.15
N VAL A 64 4.13 9.36 1.12
CA VAL A 64 2.75 8.84 1.24
C VAL A 64 1.90 9.31 0.07
N LEU A 65 1.88 10.61 -0.22
CA LEU A 65 1.13 11.17 -1.34
C LEU A 65 1.58 10.60 -2.69
N ALA A 66 2.89 10.38 -2.87
CA ALA A 66 3.41 9.74 -4.08
C ALA A 66 2.88 8.30 -4.22
N LYS A 67 2.83 7.53 -3.12
CA LYS A 67 2.25 6.17 -3.15
C LYS A 67 0.76 6.20 -3.46
N GLU A 68 0.00 7.11 -2.85
CA GLU A 68 -1.44 7.26 -3.12
C GLU A 68 -1.71 7.67 -4.56
N GLY A 69 -0.93 8.60 -5.10
CA GLY A 69 -1.02 9.02 -6.50
C GLY A 69 -0.75 7.84 -7.44
N ILE A 70 0.30 7.05 -7.19
CA ILE A 70 0.60 5.83 -7.96
C ILE A 70 -0.55 4.83 -7.84
N ALA A 71 -1.07 4.59 -6.65
CA ALA A 71 -2.17 3.65 -6.43
C ALA A 71 -3.45 4.09 -7.17
N SER A 72 -3.77 5.38 -7.18
CA SER A 72 -4.95 5.93 -7.87
C SER A 72 -4.93 5.75 -9.38
N ILE A 73 -3.75 5.70 -10.02
CA ILE A 73 -3.63 5.54 -11.48
C ILE A 73 -3.42 4.08 -11.92
N THR A 74 -2.93 3.24 -11.00
CA THR A 74 -2.66 1.81 -11.25
C THR A 74 -3.80 0.91 -10.81
N GLY A 75 -4.64 1.34 -9.87
CA GLY A 75 -5.63 0.51 -9.18
C GLY A 75 -5.14 -0.05 -7.84
N GLY A 76 -3.94 0.34 -7.41
CA GLY A 76 -3.37 0.00 -6.11
C GLY A 76 -3.25 -1.50 -5.87
N ASP A 77 -3.38 -1.91 -4.62
CA ASP A 77 -3.37 -3.31 -4.20
C ASP A 77 -4.71 -4.04 -4.37
N GLY A 78 -5.71 -3.39 -4.96
CA GLY A 78 -7.00 -4.01 -5.21
C GLY A 78 -6.99 -5.06 -6.32
N PHE A 79 -8.16 -5.62 -6.57
CA PHE A 79 -8.37 -6.57 -7.66
C PHE A 79 -9.85 -6.61 -8.05
N ALA A 80 -10.14 -7.20 -9.20
CA ALA A 80 -11.51 -7.50 -9.62
C ALA A 80 -11.71 -9.01 -9.71
N TYR A 81 -12.95 -9.44 -9.52
CA TYR A 81 -13.37 -10.83 -9.63
C TYR A 81 -14.79 -10.91 -10.16
N VAL A 82 -15.21 -12.09 -10.60
CA VAL A 82 -16.57 -12.39 -11.00
C VAL A 82 -17.27 -13.12 -9.86
N ASP A 83 -18.47 -12.66 -9.55
CA ASP A 83 -19.35 -13.35 -8.61
C ASP A 83 -20.62 -13.78 -9.33
N ILE A 84 -21.16 -14.91 -8.89
CA ILE A 84 -22.44 -15.39 -9.38
C ILE A 84 -23.49 -14.99 -8.36
N LEU A 85 -24.27 -13.96 -8.69
CA LEU A 85 -25.37 -13.52 -7.85
C LEU A 85 -26.64 -14.30 -8.23
N LYS A 86 -27.49 -14.56 -7.23
CA LYS A 86 -28.85 -15.02 -7.51
C LYS A 86 -29.59 -13.89 -8.22
N GLY A 87 -30.07 -14.18 -9.43
CA GLY A 87 -30.79 -13.23 -10.25
C GLY A 87 -32.15 -12.87 -9.66
N PHE A 88 -32.78 -11.86 -10.26
CA PHE A 88 -34.12 -11.40 -9.86
C PHE A 88 -35.22 -12.44 -10.05
N PHE A 89 -35.01 -13.39 -10.97
CA PHE A 89 -35.93 -14.49 -11.23
C PHE A 89 -35.41 -15.78 -10.58
N PRO A 90 -36.30 -16.62 -10.03
CA PRO A 90 -35.92 -17.93 -9.49
C PRO A 90 -35.13 -18.75 -10.51
N GLY A 91 -33.99 -19.31 -10.10
CA GLY A 91 -33.11 -20.09 -10.95
C GLY A 91 -32.21 -19.29 -11.90
N ALA A 92 -32.44 -17.98 -12.07
CA ALA A 92 -31.55 -17.14 -12.87
C ALA A 92 -30.24 -16.86 -12.12
N LEU A 93 -29.12 -16.97 -12.82
CA LEU A 93 -27.82 -16.58 -12.32
C LEU A 93 -27.37 -15.31 -13.03
N SER A 94 -26.89 -14.34 -12.26
CA SER A 94 -26.41 -13.07 -12.78
C SER A 94 -24.93 -12.92 -12.44
N PRO A 95 -24.03 -13.12 -13.40
CA PRO A 95 -22.63 -12.87 -13.16
C PRO A 95 -22.39 -11.36 -13.04
N ALA A 96 -21.73 -10.96 -11.96
CA ALA A 96 -21.35 -9.59 -11.68
C ALA A 96 -19.84 -9.50 -11.55
N ILE A 97 -19.23 -8.54 -12.23
CA ILE A 97 -17.81 -8.23 -12.03
C ILE A 97 -17.72 -7.24 -10.88
N ILE A 98 -17.04 -7.59 -9.82
CA ILE A 98 -16.93 -6.82 -8.59
C ILE A 98 -15.50 -6.32 -8.44
N SER A 99 -15.35 -5.04 -8.08
CA SER A 99 -14.07 -4.44 -7.70
C SER A 99 -13.88 -4.51 -6.18
N GLU A 100 -12.88 -5.28 -5.74
CA GLU A 100 -12.37 -5.27 -4.36
C GLU A 100 -11.17 -4.33 -4.29
N SER A 101 -11.44 -3.03 -4.27
CA SER A 101 -10.39 -2.00 -4.24
C SER A 101 -10.90 -0.67 -3.72
N GLU A 102 -9.99 0.07 -3.07
CA GLU A 102 -10.16 1.50 -2.77
C GLU A 102 -9.93 2.39 -4.00
N TYR A 103 -9.27 1.86 -5.05
CA TYR A 103 -8.92 2.58 -6.27
C TYR A 103 -9.57 1.97 -7.53
N PRO A 104 -9.93 2.78 -8.54
CA PRO A 104 -10.54 2.26 -9.76
C PRO A 104 -9.66 1.22 -10.45
N GLN A 105 -10.26 0.13 -10.94
CA GLN A 105 -9.55 -0.89 -11.72
C GLN A 105 -9.63 -0.50 -13.21
N TYR A 106 -8.48 -0.20 -13.81
CA TYR A 106 -8.37 0.27 -15.19
C TYR A 106 -7.94 -0.84 -16.15
N ASP A 107 -8.38 -0.70 -17.41
CA ASP A 107 -8.03 -1.58 -18.53
C ASP A 107 -8.27 -3.05 -18.20
N LEU A 108 -9.40 -3.31 -17.54
CA LEU A 108 -9.76 -4.61 -17.04
C LEU A 108 -10.14 -5.52 -18.22
N SER A 109 -9.45 -6.65 -18.36
CA SER A 109 -9.75 -7.67 -19.36
C SER A 109 -9.91 -9.00 -18.66
N ILE A 110 -10.99 -9.71 -18.97
CA ILE A 110 -11.33 -10.99 -18.36
C ILE A 110 -11.47 -12.02 -19.47
N ARG A 111 -10.57 -13.00 -19.49
CA ARG A 111 -10.67 -14.17 -20.34
C ARG A 111 -11.32 -15.31 -19.59
N PHE A 112 -12.40 -15.85 -20.15
CA PHE A 112 -13.10 -17.01 -19.60
C PHE A 112 -12.56 -18.30 -20.20
N PHE A 113 -12.37 -19.29 -19.34
CA PHE A 113 -12.00 -20.65 -19.72
C PHE A 113 -12.92 -21.63 -19.00
N ASP A 114 -13.70 -22.38 -19.77
CA ASP A 114 -14.56 -23.47 -19.30
C ASP A 114 -13.75 -24.77 -19.31
N GLU A 115 -13.47 -25.33 -18.13
CA GLU A 115 -12.66 -26.56 -18.03
C GLU A 115 -13.36 -27.79 -18.62
N ASP A 116 -14.67 -27.74 -18.81
CA ASP A 116 -15.45 -28.87 -19.32
C ASP A 116 -15.65 -28.80 -20.84
N ARG A 117 -15.18 -27.74 -21.51
CA ARG A 117 -15.28 -27.56 -22.97
C ARG A 117 -13.94 -27.88 -23.65
N ASN A 118 -13.97 -28.21 -24.94
CA ASN A 118 -12.75 -28.53 -25.70
C ASN A 118 -11.73 -27.38 -25.63
N HIS A 119 -10.48 -27.70 -25.26
CA HIS A 119 -9.42 -26.71 -25.08
C HIS A 119 -9.01 -26.02 -26.39
N GLU A 120 -8.92 -26.75 -27.51
CA GLU A 120 -8.47 -26.20 -28.80
C GLU A 120 -9.47 -25.17 -29.35
N GLU A 121 -10.77 -25.44 -29.17
CA GLU A 121 -11.84 -24.51 -29.54
C GLU A 121 -11.74 -23.22 -28.72
N GLN A 122 -11.51 -23.32 -27.42
CA GLN A 122 -11.41 -22.16 -26.54
C GLN A 122 -10.14 -21.33 -26.75
N ILE A 123 -9.03 -21.97 -27.14
CA ILE A 123 -7.80 -21.26 -27.51
C ILE A 123 -8.00 -20.52 -28.84
N SER A 124 -8.68 -21.13 -29.80
CA SER A 124 -8.94 -20.52 -31.12
C SER A 124 -10.02 -19.43 -31.07
N GLN A 125 -10.99 -19.52 -30.15
CA GLN A 125 -12.06 -18.55 -29.97
C GLN A 125 -12.23 -18.18 -28.49
N PRO A 126 -11.27 -17.43 -27.90
CA PRO A 126 -11.34 -17.09 -26.49
C PRO A 126 -12.47 -16.10 -26.24
N LEU A 127 -13.31 -16.37 -25.24
CA LEU A 127 -14.23 -15.36 -24.74
C LEU A 127 -13.44 -14.37 -23.88
N ILE A 128 -13.33 -13.14 -24.38
CA ILE A 128 -12.67 -12.03 -23.67
C ILE A 128 -13.68 -10.91 -23.48
N LEU A 129 -13.85 -10.49 -22.23
CA LEU A 129 -14.62 -9.33 -21.85
C LEU A 129 -13.66 -8.19 -21.53
N ASN A 130 -13.81 -7.06 -22.22
CA ASN A 130 -13.01 -5.86 -21.97
C ASN A 130 -13.87 -4.81 -21.27
N ILE A 131 -13.41 -4.34 -20.13
CA ILE A 131 -14.05 -3.37 -19.26
C ILE A 131 -13.05 -2.23 -19.10
N ALA A 132 -13.37 -1.06 -19.66
CA ALA A 132 -12.42 0.06 -19.67
C ALA A 132 -12.04 0.51 -18.26
N THR A 133 -13.00 0.65 -17.37
CA THR A 133 -12.76 1.03 -15.97
C THR A 133 -13.89 0.49 -15.09
N LEU A 134 -13.52 -0.04 -13.93
CA LEU A 134 -14.46 -0.42 -12.88
C LEU A 134 -14.17 0.41 -11.62
N PRO A 135 -15.04 1.37 -11.26
CA PRO A 135 -14.83 2.22 -10.08
C PRO A 135 -14.82 1.43 -8.75
N PRO A 136 -14.22 1.99 -7.68
CA PRO A 136 -14.24 1.40 -6.34
C PRO A 136 -15.66 1.12 -5.86
N GLY A 137 -15.89 -0.05 -5.27
CA GLY A 137 -17.19 -0.43 -4.70
C GLY A 137 -18.33 -0.58 -5.70
N GLN A 138 -18.06 -0.51 -7.01
CA GLN A 138 -19.06 -0.75 -8.05
C GLN A 138 -18.97 -2.16 -8.62
N SER A 139 -20.11 -2.64 -9.11
CA SER A 139 -20.23 -3.90 -9.84
C SER A 139 -20.69 -3.65 -11.28
N GLY A 140 -20.03 -4.31 -12.24
CA GLY A 140 -20.45 -4.32 -13.63
C GLY A 140 -21.27 -5.57 -13.94
N PHE A 141 -22.51 -5.40 -14.41
CA PHE A 141 -23.31 -6.50 -14.94
C PHE A 141 -23.05 -6.61 -16.44
N HIS A 142 -22.40 -7.69 -16.85
CA HIS A 142 -22.20 -7.99 -18.26
C HIS A 142 -22.92 -9.28 -18.62
N LYS A 143 -23.59 -9.27 -19.78
CA LYS A 143 -24.10 -10.51 -20.35
C LYS A 143 -22.90 -11.32 -20.81
N ILE A 144 -22.51 -12.32 -20.03
CA ILE A 144 -21.35 -13.16 -20.33
C ILE A 144 -21.85 -14.42 -21.04
N PRO A 145 -21.59 -14.57 -22.35
CA PRO A 145 -22.15 -15.65 -23.15
C PRO A 145 -21.64 -17.06 -22.78
N ALA A 146 -20.48 -17.18 -22.10
CA ALA A 146 -19.90 -18.47 -21.75
C ALA A 146 -20.59 -19.18 -20.57
N PHE A 147 -21.43 -18.48 -19.81
CA PHE A 147 -22.20 -19.10 -18.74
C PHE A 147 -23.47 -19.75 -19.27
N ASP A 148 -23.37 -20.60 -20.29
CA ASP A 148 -24.42 -21.56 -20.65
C ASP A 148 -24.57 -22.61 -19.52
N ILE A 149 -24.70 -22.16 -18.28
CA ILE A 149 -24.86 -22.96 -17.07
C ILE A 149 -26.11 -23.83 -17.20
N GLU A 150 -27.13 -23.36 -17.93
CA GLU A 150 -28.33 -24.12 -18.24
C GLU A 150 -28.06 -25.38 -19.08
N LYS A 151 -26.94 -25.42 -19.84
CA LYS A 151 -26.51 -26.61 -20.60
C LYS A 151 -25.64 -27.56 -19.77
N LYS A 152 -25.33 -27.21 -18.53
CA LYS A 152 -24.54 -28.03 -17.61
C LYS A 152 -25.49 -28.84 -16.73
N ASP A 153 -25.14 -30.09 -16.44
CA ASP A 153 -25.98 -30.98 -15.64
C ASP A 153 -26.01 -30.52 -14.17
N ASP A 154 -24.97 -30.86 -13.41
CA ASP A 154 -24.92 -30.64 -11.95
C ASP A 154 -23.67 -29.88 -11.49
N TYR A 155 -22.72 -29.61 -12.40
CA TYR A 155 -21.51 -28.87 -12.09
C TYR A 155 -20.97 -28.09 -13.27
N ALA A 156 -20.24 -27.02 -12.98
CA ALA A 156 -19.49 -26.27 -13.99
C ALA A 156 -18.21 -25.71 -13.37
N ARG A 157 -17.11 -25.72 -14.14
CA ARG A 157 -15.80 -25.27 -13.68
C ARG A 157 -15.23 -24.26 -14.65
N PHE A 158 -14.96 -23.06 -14.13
CA PHE A 158 -14.42 -21.96 -14.92
C PHE A 158 -13.14 -21.44 -14.29
N ASN A 159 -12.15 -21.16 -15.13
CA ASN A 159 -10.99 -20.36 -14.75
C ASN A 159 -11.05 -19.04 -15.51
N LEU A 160 -10.96 -17.95 -14.76
CA LEU A 160 -11.00 -16.60 -15.31
C LEU A 160 -9.62 -16.00 -15.16
N PHE A 161 -9.05 -15.56 -16.27
CA PHE A 161 -7.77 -14.87 -16.31
C PHE A 161 -8.05 -13.39 -16.44
N ILE A 162 -7.81 -12.66 -15.36
CA ILE A 162 -8.15 -11.26 -15.20
C ILE A 162 -6.85 -10.45 -15.30
N SER A 163 -6.85 -9.41 -16.12
CA SER A 163 -5.72 -8.49 -16.26
C SER A 163 -6.21 -7.07 -16.04
N ALA A 164 -5.46 -6.28 -15.29
CA ALA A 164 -5.66 -4.85 -15.08
C ALA A 164 -4.29 -4.16 -14.97
N ARG A 165 -4.27 -2.83 -14.87
CA ARG A 165 -3.00 -2.07 -14.75
C ARG A 165 -2.14 -2.47 -13.55
N ASN A 166 -2.76 -2.89 -12.45
CA ASN A 166 -2.08 -3.31 -11.22
C ASN A 166 -1.68 -4.79 -11.20
N GLY A 167 -1.95 -5.55 -12.28
CA GLY A 167 -1.41 -6.88 -12.47
C GLY A 167 -2.39 -7.88 -13.04
N SER A 168 -2.06 -9.15 -12.84
CA SER A 168 -2.83 -10.28 -13.36
C SER A 168 -3.29 -11.19 -12.23
N PHE A 169 -4.53 -11.63 -12.36
CA PHE A 169 -5.23 -12.43 -11.39
C PHE A 169 -5.81 -13.67 -12.06
N ILE A 170 -5.91 -14.74 -11.28
CA ILE A 170 -6.59 -15.97 -11.70
C ILE A 170 -7.69 -16.20 -10.70
N GLU A 171 -8.91 -16.27 -11.19
CA GLU A 171 -10.05 -16.70 -10.41
C GLU A 171 -10.44 -18.10 -10.85
N GLU A 172 -10.57 -19.00 -9.88
CA GLU A 172 -11.17 -20.29 -10.09
C GLU A 172 -12.60 -20.23 -9.57
N LEU A 173 -13.56 -20.34 -10.47
CA LEU A 173 -14.98 -20.31 -10.19
C LEU A 173 -15.57 -21.71 -10.38
N ARG A 174 -16.30 -22.18 -9.37
CA ARG A 174 -16.90 -23.51 -9.32
C ARG A 174 -18.37 -23.38 -9.02
N LEU A 175 -19.20 -24.06 -9.81
CA LEU A 175 -20.63 -24.12 -9.59
C LEU A 175 -21.06 -25.55 -9.35
N ARG A 176 -22.01 -25.73 -8.43
CA ARG A 176 -22.66 -27.00 -8.13
C ARG A 176 -24.16 -26.77 -8.02
N LYS A 177 -24.92 -27.71 -8.56
CA LYS A 177 -26.37 -27.75 -8.40
C LYS A 177 -26.72 -28.59 -7.18
N VAL A 178 -27.49 -28.01 -6.26
CA VAL A 178 -27.96 -28.66 -5.03
C VAL A 178 -29.46 -28.41 -4.93
N ASP A 179 -30.24 -29.48 -4.88
CA ASP A 179 -31.71 -29.43 -4.84
C ASP A 179 -32.33 -28.58 -5.97
N GLY A 180 -31.71 -28.59 -7.16
CA GLY A 180 -32.17 -27.84 -8.34
C GLY A 180 -31.66 -26.40 -8.43
N ASP A 181 -31.08 -25.85 -7.37
CA ASP A 181 -30.49 -24.51 -7.33
C ASP A 181 -28.98 -24.55 -7.53
N TRP A 182 -28.45 -23.53 -8.22
CA TRP A 182 -27.01 -23.37 -8.40
C TRP A 182 -26.38 -22.60 -7.24
N PHE A 183 -25.23 -23.09 -6.79
CA PHE A 183 -24.39 -22.47 -5.78
C PHE A 183 -22.96 -22.33 -6.30
N SER A 184 -22.32 -21.20 -6.01
CA SER A 184 -20.94 -20.93 -6.42
C SER A 184 -19.96 -20.97 -5.25
N ALA A 185 -18.72 -21.32 -5.59
CA ALA A 185 -17.53 -21.07 -4.81
C ALA A 185 -16.45 -20.51 -5.73
N PHE A 186 -15.67 -19.55 -5.26
CA PHE A 186 -14.54 -19.02 -6.01
C PHE A 186 -13.36 -18.68 -5.12
N ARG A 187 -12.18 -18.72 -5.72
CA ARG A 187 -10.94 -18.25 -5.12
C ARG A 187 -10.16 -17.43 -6.11
N VAL A 188 -9.57 -16.34 -5.64
CA VAL A 188 -8.85 -15.37 -6.46
C VAL A 188 -7.38 -15.36 -6.05
N PHE A 189 -6.51 -15.46 -7.04
CA PHE A 189 -5.08 -15.43 -6.87
C PHE A 189 -4.47 -14.24 -7.60
N ARG A 190 -3.46 -13.61 -7.00
CA ARG A 190 -2.53 -12.72 -7.72
C ARG A 190 -1.34 -13.52 -8.20
N ASN A 191 -0.98 -13.36 -9.47
CA ASN A 191 0.27 -13.91 -10.00
C ASN A 191 1.43 -13.00 -9.62
N LYS A 192 2.46 -13.54 -8.97
CA LYS A 192 3.74 -12.84 -8.79
C LYS A 192 4.58 -12.94 -10.06
N PRO A 193 5.49 -11.98 -10.30
CA PRO A 193 6.51 -12.09 -11.35
C PRO A 193 7.37 -13.34 -11.23
N THR A 194 7.54 -13.88 -10.02
CA THR A 194 8.29 -15.12 -9.75
C THR A 194 7.58 -16.39 -10.22
N GLY A 195 6.31 -16.30 -10.63
CA GLY A 195 5.46 -17.44 -10.97
C GLY A 195 4.64 -17.98 -9.80
N ASP A 196 4.92 -17.56 -8.57
CA ASP A 196 4.12 -17.94 -7.40
C ASP A 196 2.73 -17.27 -7.43
N LYS A 197 1.75 -17.93 -6.82
CA LYS A 197 0.39 -17.39 -6.64
C LYS A 197 0.15 -17.01 -5.19
N ILE A 198 -0.45 -15.84 -4.97
CA ILE A 198 -0.93 -15.41 -3.64
C ILE A 198 -2.44 -15.51 -3.63
N LEU A 199 -3.01 -16.29 -2.70
CA LEU A 199 -4.45 -16.30 -2.47
C LEU A 199 -4.87 -14.93 -1.89
N LEU A 200 -5.74 -14.23 -2.59
CA LEU A 200 -6.30 -12.94 -2.17
C LEU A 200 -7.64 -13.11 -1.47
N MET A 201 -8.48 -14.01 -1.98
CA MET A 201 -9.84 -14.21 -1.51
C MET A 201 -10.31 -15.63 -1.78
N GLU A 202 -11.09 -16.18 -0.86
CA GLU A 202 -11.85 -17.41 -1.03
C GLU A 202 -13.26 -17.19 -0.48
N ARG A 203 -14.30 -17.51 -1.27
CA ARG A 203 -15.68 -17.39 -0.86
C ARG A 203 -16.52 -18.50 -1.45
N ALA A 204 -17.53 -18.94 -0.71
CA ALA A 204 -18.54 -19.86 -1.21
C ALA A 204 -19.91 -19.48 -0.67
N MET A 205 -20.94 -19.72 -1.47
CA MET A 205 -22.31 -19.68 -0.99
C MET A 205 -22.53 -20.70 0.12
N GLU A 206 -23.43 -20.40 1.05
CA GLU A 206 -23.65 -21.19 2.27
C GLU A 206 -23.94 -22.68 1.99
N LYS A 207 -24.75 -22.95 0.96
CA LYS A 207 -25.15 -24.32 0.56
C LYS A 207 -24.21 -24.97 -0.47
N TYR A 208 -23.07 -24.35 -0.78
CA TYR A 208 -22.10 -24.97 -1.67
C TYR A 208 -21.53 -26.26 -1.02
N PRO A 209 -21.45 -27.38 -1.76
CA PRO A 209 -20.94 -28.65 -1.22
C PRO A 209 -19.52 -28.53 -0.65
N ARG A 210 -19.31 -29.10 0.53
CA ARG A 210 -18.02 -29.15 1.21
C ARG A 210 -17.57 -30.59 1.42
N ALA A 211 -16.27 -30.82 1.45
CA ALA A 211 -15.70 -32.10 1.84
C ALA A 211 -15.98 -32.40 3.32
N GLN A 212 -15.68 -33.63 3.76
CA GLN A 212 -15.93 -34.06 5.15
C GLN A 212 -15.22 -33.21 6.21
N ASP A 213 -14.06 -32.65 5.86
CA ASP A 213 -13.28 -31.72 6.69
C ASP A 213 -13.78 -30.25 6.61
N ARG A 214 -14.92 -30.02 5.95
CA ARG A 214 -15.51 -28.70 5.64
C ARG A 214 -14.72 -27.84 4.65
N SER A 215 -13.66 -28.36 4.04
CA SER A 215 -12.97 -27.69 2.95
C SER A 215 -13.86 -27.59 1.70
N LEU A 216 -13.63 -26.56 0.89
CA LEU A 216 -14.33 -26.39 -0.39
C LEU A 216 -13.79 -27.41 -1.41
N ILE A 217 -14.72 -28.00 -2.16
CA ILE A 217 -14.39 -28.93 -3.24
C ILE A 217 -14.12 -28.12 -4.50
N TRP A 218 -12.85 -28.06 -4.90
CA TRP A 218 -12.39 -27.32 -6.09
C TRP A 218 -12.37 -28.19 -7.35
#